data_AF-A0A941YQ07-F1
#
_entry.id   AF-A0A941YQ07-F1
#
_cell.length_a   1.000
_cell.length_b   1.000
_cell.length_c   1.000
_cell.angle_alpha   90.00
_cell.angle_beta   90.00
_cell.angle_gamma   90.00
#
_symmetry.space_group_name_H-M   'P 1'
#
loop_
_entity.id
_entity.type
_entity.pdbx_description
1 polymer ?
#
loop_
_entity_poly.entity_id
_entity_poly.type
_entity_poly.pdbx_seq_one_letter_code
_entity_poly.pdbx_strand_id
1 'polypeptide(L)'
;MQHIVIASLLFAIAANAAEPQAPLKPVTVSSAPARAAAAPSKLTTDCTPPNSVQQCAAFHAEIRRNFSSREIGMLFGAATAYPEYRTSYSFVRSRYDNFTREYDTRNLTAFAGH
;
A
#
# COMPACT_ATOMS: atom_id res chain seq x y z
N MET A 1 51.70 -42.50 -39.21
CA MET A 1 50.40 -43.06 -39.64
C MET A 1 49.69 -43.60 -38.40
N GLN A 2 48.50 -43.05 -38.08
CA GLN A 2 47.30 -43.72 -37.51
C GLN A 2 47.46 -44.66 -36.29
N HIS A 3 46.71 -44.60 -35.17
CA HIS A 3 45.46 -43.98 -34.71
C HIS A 3 45.47 -44.01 -33.16
N ILE A 4 44.65 -43.21 -32.48
CA ILE A 4 43.68 -43.70 -31.46
C ILE A 4 42.67 -42.58 -31.20
N VAL A 5 41.41 -42.95 -31.38
CA VAL A 5 40.18 -42.20 -31.15
C VAL A 5 39.93 -42.13 -29.65
N ILE A 6 39.79 -40.93 -29.07
CA ILE A 6 39.17 -40.77 -27.74
C ILE A 6 38.09 -39.71 -27.85
N ALA A 7 36.86 -40.21 -27.99
CA ALA A 7 35.63 -39.45 -27.86
C ALA A 7 35.58 -38.84 -26.45
N SER A 8 35.59 -37.52 -26.36
CA SER A 8 35.35 -36.80 -25.10
C SER A 8 34.01 -36.10 -25.21
N LEU A 9 33.08 -36.58 -24.38
CA LEU A 9 31.70 -36.13 -24.22
C LEU A 9 31.64 -34.63 -23.93
N LEU A 10 30.94 -33.88 -24.78
CA LEU A 10 30.52 -32.51 -24.51
C LEU A 10 29.41 -32.53 -23.45
N PHE A 11 29.77 -32.33 -22.19
CA PHE A 11 28.81 -31.86 -21.18
C PHE A 11 28.67 -30.34 -21.34
N ALA A 12 27.60 -29.91 -22.00
CA ALA A 12 27.17 -28.52 -22.00
C ALA A 12 26.61 -28.19 -20.61
N ILE A 13 27.45 -27.65 -19.73
CA ILE A 13 26.98 -27.03 -18.50
C ILE A 13 26.44 -25.67 -18.93
N ALA A 14 25.12 -25.52 -18.99
CA ALA A 14 24.50 -24.20 -19.10
C ALA A 14 24.83 -23.44 -17.81
N ALA A 15 25.91 -22.67 -17.83
CA ALA A 15 26.16 -21.64 -16.85
C ALA A 15 25.06 -20.60 -17.01
N ASN A 16 23.99 -20.73 -16.22
CA ASN A 16 23.10 -19.60 -15.97
C ASN A 16 23.97 -18.57 -15.26
N ALA A 17 24.43 -17.56 -16.01
CA ALA A 17 24.98 -16.37 -15.42
C ALA A 17 23.89 -15.79 -14.53
N ALA A 18 24.05 -15.94 -13.21
CA ALA A 18 23.26 -15.21 -12.24
C ALA A 18 23.56 -13.74 -12.49
N GLU A 19 22.66 -13.09 -13.22
CA GLU A 19 22.73 -11.67 -13.50
C GLU A 19 22.80 -10.95 -12.14
N PRO A 20 23.84 -10.15 -11.88
CA PRO A 20 23.96 -9.45 -10.60
C PRO A 20 22.77 -8.50 -10.49
N GLN A 21 21.79 -8.87 -9.66
CA GLN A 21 20.69 -7.99 -9.31
C GLN A 21 21.31 -6.79 -8.62
N ALA A 22 21.41 -5.68 -9.35
CA ALA A 22 21.91 -4.43 -8.82
C ALA A 22 21.10 -4.13 -7.55
N PRO A 23 21.75 -3.90 -6.39
CA PRO A 23 21.03 -3.62 -5.16
C PRO A 23 20.19 -2.36 -5.39
N LEU A 24 18.86 -2.52 -5.27
CA LEU A 24 17.92 -1.42 -5.39
C LEU A 24 18.34 -0.31 -4.42
N LYS A 25 18.45 0.92 -4.91
CA LYS A 25 18.83 2.06 -4.07
C LYS A 25 17.82 2.19 -2.92
N PRO A 26 18.28 2.26 -1.65
CA PRO A 26 17.38 2.45 -0.53
C PRO A 26 16.71 3.82 -0.67
N VAL A 27 15.38 3.83 -0.74
CA VAL A 27 14.57 5.05 -0.70
C VAL A 27 14.51 5.50 0.75
N THR A 28 15.21 6.58 1.07
CA THR A 28 15.13 7.22 2.38
C THR A 28 13.84 8.03 2.43
N VAL A 29 12.84 7.54 3.16
CA VAL A 29 11.58 8.27 3.37
C VAL A 29 11.86 9.38 4.38
N SER A 30 11.92 10.63 3.90
CA SER A 30 12.06 11.81 4.74
C SER A 30 10.73 12.11 5.45
N SER A 31 10.58 11.60 6.67
CA SER A 31 9.48 11.97 7.57
C SER A 31 9.71 13.38 8.12
N ALA A 32 9.38 14.41 7.34
CA ALA A 32 9.38 15.78 7.85
C ALA A 32 8.19 15.95 8.83
N PRO A 33 8.41 16.49 10.05
CA PRO A 33 7.29 16.78 10.95
C PRO A 33 6.57 18.03 10.43
N ALA A 34 5.38 17.85 9.86
CA ALA A 34 4.52 18.96 9.47
C ALA A 34 3.99 19.65 10.74
N ARG A 35 4.66 20.73 11.16
CA ARG A 35 4.20 21.57 12.27
C ARG A 35 3.37 22.74 11.74
N ALA A 36 2.06 22.54 11.87
CA ALA A 36 0.99 23.49 12.21
C ALA A 36 0.55 24.59 11.21
N ALA A 37 -0.71 24.48 10.73
CA ALA A 37 -1.75 25.51 10.92
C ALA A 37 -3.19 24.99 10.62
N ALA A 38 -4.04 25.04 11.65
CA ALA A 38 -5.49 25.33 11.65
C ALA A 38 -6.54 24.37 11.02
N ALA A 39 -7.04 23.44 11.84
CA ALA A 39 -8.42 22.96 12.04
C ALA A 39 -8.32 21.85 13.10
N PRO A 40 -9.40 21.36 13.77
CA PRO A 40 -9.30 20.09 14.48
C PRO A 40 -8.83 19.06 13.45
N SER A 41 -7.56 18.63 13.55
CA SER A 41 -6.97 17.66 12.65
C SER A 41 -7.88 16.45 12.68
N LYS A 42 -8.66 16.26 11.60
CA LYS A 42 -9.38 15.01 11.38
C LYS A 42 -8.30 13.95 11.39
N LEU A 43 -8.24 13.17 12.46
CA LEU A 43 -7.26 12.10 12.69
C LEU A 43 -7.14 11.21 11.44
N THR A 44 -8.23 11.09 10.70
CA THR A 44 -8.36 10.33 9.45
C THR A 44 -7.76 10.98 8.20
N THR A 45 -7.66 12.32 8.13
CA THR A 45 -7.08 13.02 6.97
C THR A 45 -5.59 12.79 6.89
N ASP A 46 -4.90 12.84 8.04
CA ASP A 46 -3.46 12.52 8.12
C ASP A 46 -3.19 11.03 7.91
N CYS A 47 -4.17 10.17 8.17
CA CYS A 47 -4.05 8.71 8.08
C CYS A 47 -4.57 8.10 6.79
N THR A 48 -4.98 8.91 5.81
CA THR A 48 -5.37 8.40 4.50
C THR A 48 -4.14 7.87 3.76
N PRO A 49 -4.20 6.66 3.16
CA PRO A 49 -3.08 6.11 2.39
C PRO A 49 -2.52 7.12 1.37
N PRO A 50 -1.17 7.18 1.20
CA PRO A 50 -0.19 6.15 1.55
C PRO A 50 0.38 6.23 2.98
N ASN A 51 -0.07 7.14 3.84
CA ASN A 51 0.49 7.29 5.18
C ASN A 51 0.21 6.05 6.05
N SER A 52 1.28 5.33 6.44
CA SER A 52 1.23 4.09 7.21
C SER A 52 1.94 4.20 8.57
N VAL A 53 2.10 5.42 9.10
CA VAL A 53 2.66 5.62 10.44
C VAL A 53 1.86 4.85 11.49
N GLN A 54 2.52 4.41 12.56
CA GLN A 54 1.92 3.56 13.60
C GLN A 54 0.63 4.14 14.20
N GLN A 55 0.55 5.46 14.29
CA GLN A 55 -0.61 6.19 14.81
C GLN A 55 -1.88 5.95 13.98
N CYS A 56 -1.74 5.60 12.71
CA CYS A 56 -2.83 5.31 11.78
C CYS A 56 -3.30 3.85 11.79
N ALA A 57 -2.59 2.96 12.49
CA ALA A 57 -2.86 1.53 12.48
C ALA A 57 -4.28 1.19 12.97
N ALA A 58 -4.77 1.92 13.98
CA ALA A 58 -6.12 1.75 14.51
C ALA A 58 -7.19 2.15 13.48
N PHE A 59 -7.02 3.29 12.81
CA PHE A 59 -7.93 3.73 11.75
C PHE A 59 -7.93 2.76 10.56
N HIS A 60 -6.75 2.29 10.14
CA HIS A 60 -6.63 1.32 9.05
C HIS A 60 -7.24 -0.04 9.41
N ALA A 61 -7.14 -0.46 10.67
CA ALA A 61 -7.82 -1.66 11.14
C ALA A 61 -9.35 -1.53 11.04
N GLU A 62 -9.90 -0.36 11.41
CA GLU A 62 -11.33 -0.10 11.27
C GLU A 62 -11.79 0.00 9.81
N ILE A 63 -10.99 0.58 8.91
CA ILE A 63 -11.27 0.51 7.46
C ILE A 63 -11.38 -0.95 7.01
N ARG A 64 -10.40 -1.80 7.35
CA ARG A 64 -10.40 -3.23 6.95
C ARG A 64 -11.56 -4.04 7.52
N ARG A 65 -12.17 -3.58 8.62
CA ARG A 65 -13.36 -4.22 9.22
C ARG A 65 -14.66 -3.80 8.52
N ASN A 66 -14.72 -2.58 7.99
CA ASN A 66 -15.95 -1.98 7.45
C ASN A 66 -16.00 -1.93 5.91
N PHE A 67 -14.87 -2.20 5.25
CA PHE A 67 -14.75 -2.19 3.79
C PHE A 67 -14.07 -3.46 3.32
N SER A 68 -14.60 -4.05 2.25
CA SER A 68 -13.97 -5.18 1.58
C SER A 68 -12.66 -4.78 0.91
N SER A 69 -11.76 -5.74 0.67
CA SER A 69 -10.51 -5.47 -0.07
C SER A 69 -10.75 -4.84 -1.45
N ARG A 70 -11.87 -5.16 -2.09
CA ARG A 70 -12.28 -4.59 -3.38
C ARG A 70 -12.69 -3.12 -3.24
N GLU A 71 -13.47 -2.78 -2.22
CA GLU A 71 -13.84 -1.39 -1.92
C GLU A 71 -12.63 -0.54 -1.51
N ILE A 72 -11.72 -1.10 -0.70
CA ILE A 72 -10.45 -0.46 -0.33
C ILE A 72 -9.62 -0.19 -1.59
N GLY A 73 -9.55 -1.16 -2.50
CA GLY A 73 -8.90 -0.98 -3.80
C GLY A 73 -9.55 0.09 -4.67
N MET A 74 -10.89 0.20 -4.66
CA MET A 74 -11.59 1.28 -5.34
C MET A 74 -11.34 2.66 -4.70
N LEU A 75 -11.16 2.72 -3.37
CA LEU A 75 -10.93 3.98 -2.66
C LEU A 75 -9.51 4.52 -2.81
N PHE A 76 -8.51 3.63 -2.82
CA PHE A 76 -7.09 4.01 -2.70
C PHE A 76 -6.21 3.47 -3.85
N GLY A 77 -6.75 2.67 -4.74
CA GLY A 77 -6.06 2.12 -5.91
C GLY A 77 -6.37 2.87 -7.21
N ALA A 78 -5.90 2.33 -8.33
CA ALA A 78 -6.16 2.90 -9.64
C ALA A 78 -7.62 2.68 -10.08
N ALA A 79 -8.24 3.71 -10.66
CA ALA A 79 -9.61 3.66 -11.17
C ALA A 79 -9.86 2.58 -12.24
N THR A 80 -8.80 2.14 -12.91
CA THR A 80 -8.85 1.10 -13.96
C THR A 80 -8.72 -0.33 -13.40
N ALA A 81 -8.44 -0.49 -12.11
CA ALA A 81 -8.22 -1.82 -11.51
C ALA A 81 -9.51 -2.63 -11.34
N TYR A 82 -10.68 -1.97 -11.36
CA TYR A 82 -11.98 -2.60 -11.11
C TYR A 82 -12.99 -2.22 -12.21
N PRO A 83 -13.61 -3.18 -12.92
CA PRO A 83 -14.61 -2.90 -13.95
C PRO A 83 -15.80 -2.08 -13.43
N GLU A 84 -16.22 -2.32 -12.20
CA GLU A 84 -17.34 -1.66 -11.54
C GLU A 84 -17.02 -0.26 -11.02
N TYR A 85 -15.78 0.21 -11.12
CA TYR A 85 -15.36 1.49 -10.57
C TYR A 85 -16.28 2.63 -11.02
N ARG A 86 -16.62 2.70 -12.31
CA ARG A 86 -17.47 3.79 -12.85
C ARG A 86 -18.88 3.80 -12.28
N THR A 87 -19.42 2.64 -11.91
CA THR A 87 -20.80 2.51 -11.42
C THR A 87 -20.89 2.54 -9.90
N SER A 88 -19.84 2.07 -9.21
CA SER A 88 -19.88 1.82 -7.76
C SER A 88 -19.04 2.79 -6.94
N TYR A 89 -18.06 3.48 -7.55
CA TYR A 89 -17.13 4.33 -6.81
C TYR A 89 -17.82 5.45 -6.03
N SER A 90 -18.82 6.13 -6.61
CA SER A 90 -19.52 7.23 -5.93
C SER A 90 -20.20 6.78 -4.63
N PHE A 91 -20.83 5.61 -4.66
CA PHE A 91 -21.45 5.00 -3.48
C PHE A 91 -20.41 4.62 -2.43
N VAL A 92 -19.34 3.93 -2.83
CA VAL A 92 -18.26 3.51 -1.92
C VAL A 92 -17.57 4.72 -1.30
N ARG A 93 -17.31 5.77 -2.09
CA ARG A 93 -16.73 7.04 -1.63
C ARG A 93 -17.62 7.72 -0.59
N SER A 94 -18.92 7.82 -0.86
CA SER A 94 -19.87 8.42 0.08
C SER A 94 -19.93 7.66 1.40
N ARG A 95 -19.89 6.32 1.35
CA ARG A 95 -19.82 5.48 2.56
C ARG A 95 -18.53 5.71 3.34
N TYR A 96 -17.40 5.81 2.65
CA TYR A 96 -16.10 6.12 3.26
C TYR A 96 -16.10 7.49 3.93
N ASP A 97 -16.64 8.52 3.29
CA ASP A 97 -16.69 9.87 3.83
C ASP A 97 -17.59 9.93 5.10
N ASN A 98 -18.71 9.18 5.11
CA ASN A 98 -19.54 9.05 6.31
C ASN A 98 -18.82 8.30 7.44
N PHE A 99 -18.24 7.13 7.14
CA PHE A 99 -17.45 6.36 8.10
C PHE A 99 -16.33 7.19 8.74
N THR A 100 -15.62 7.96 7.92
CA THR A 100 -14.53 8.84 8.35
C THR A 100 -15.03 9.90 9.33
N ARG A 101 -16.17 10.52 9.03
CA ARG A 101 -16.82 11.50 9.91
C ARG A 101 -17.23 10.88 11.24
N GLU A 102 -17.85 9.70 11.23
CA GLU A 102 -18.26 8.98 12.44
C GLU A 102 -17.06 8.53 13.27
N TYR A 103 -15.98 8.08 12.63
CA TYR A 103 -14.74 7.74 13.30
C TYR A 103 -14.12 8.96 13.97
N ASP A 104 -13.99 10.09 13.27
CA ASP A 104 -13.49 11.32 13.86
C ASP A 104 -14.38 11.78 15.02
N THR A 105 -15.71 11.78 14.86
CA THR A 105 -16.63 12.16 15.96
C THR A 105 -16.41 11.30 17.19
N ARG A 106 -16.37 9.97 17.05
CA ARG A 106 -16.18 9.05 18.19
C ARG A 106 -14.82 9.22 18.87
N ASN A 107 -13.76 9.49 18.11
CA ASN A 107 -12.42 9.58 18.66
C ASN A 107 -12.09 10.99 19.16
N LEU A 108 -12.63 12.06 18.56
CA LEU A 108 -12.44 13.43 19.02
C LEU A 108 -13.28 13.76 20.26
N THR A 109 -14.50 13.20 20.38
CA THR A 109 -15.31 13.37 21.61
C THR A 109 -14.76 12.56 22.78
N ALA A 110 -14.07 11.44 22.52
CA ALA A 110 -13.37 10.68 23.56
C ALA A 110 -12.26 11.49 24.26
N PHE A 111 -11.66 12.47 23.58
CA PHE A 111 -10.65 13.36 24.17
C PHE A 111 -11.23 14.62 24.84
N ALA A 112 -12.52 14.92 24.66
CA ALA A 112 -13.18 16.11 25.23
C ALA A 112 -13.86 15.85 26.59
N GLY A 113 -13.82 14.60 27.08
CA GLY A 113 -14.48 14.17 28.33
C GLY A 113 -13.54 13.89 29.51
N HIS A 114 -12.27 14.31 29.44
CA HIS A 114 -11.28 14.16 30.52
C HIS A 114 -10.82 15.51 31.05
#